data_AF-A0A8T6DGQ3-F1
#
_entry.id   AF-A0A8T6DGQ3-F1
#
_cell.length_a   1.000
_cell.length_b   1.000
_cell.length_c   1.000
_cell.angle_alpha   90.00
_cell.angle_beta   90.00
_cell.angle_gamma   90.00
#
_symmetry.space_group_name_H-M   'P 1'
#
loop_
_entity.id
_entity.type
_entity.pdbx_description
1 polymer ?
#
loop_
_entity_poly.entity_id
_entity_poly.type
_entity_poly.pdbx_seq_one_letter_code
_entity_poly.pdbx_strand_id
1 'polypeptide(L)'
;MALPQIGTRAESQIIPTNAGLRTFAAPPTALQENIVPNDLFYVRNHWKDCPEIDVDTYRLKVDGQVQRELSLSLDDLKGLPQKRFQVTFECCGNSPVPEYYTKSLRISSVMEQIKGHGIMGNAEWAGVSLRDVLELAGVKD
;
A
#
# COMPACT_ATOMS: atom_id res chain seq x y z
N MET A 1 3.44 33.73 35.72
CA MET A 1 3.83 32.34 35.44
C MET A 1 3.18 31.94 34.13
N ALA A 2 3.97 31.66 33.09
CA ALA A 2 3.45 31.11 31.85
C ALA A 2 3.12 29.63 32.09
N LEU A 3 1.95 29.19 31.64
CA LEU A 3 1.58 27.77 31.63
C LEU A 3 2.61 27.01 30.79
N PRO A 4 3.12 25.84 31.23
CA PRO A 4 3.98 25.04 30.38
C PRO A 4 3.15 24.61 29.17
N GLN A 5 3.58 25.01 27.97
CA GLN A 5 3.11 24.36 26.75
C GLN A 5 3.59 22.91 26.81
N ILE A 6 2.69 22.01 27.22
CA ILE A 6 2.87 20.59 26.99
C ILE A 6 2.73 20.42 25.47
N GLY A 7 3.84 20.59 24.78
CA GLY A 7 3.95 20.27 23.37
C GLY A 7 3.88 18.76 23.22
N THR A 8 2.68 18.19 23.22
CA THR A 8 2.46 16.92 22.53
C THR A 8 2.62 17.21 21.05
N ARG A 9 3.86 17.19 20.56
CA ARG A 9 4.09 16.80 19.17
C ARG A 9 3.54 15.39 19.08
N ALA A 10 2.29 15.27 18.63
CA ALA A 10 1.75 14.01 18.17
C ALA A 10 2.61 13.64 16.96
N GLU A 11 3.62 12.81 17.19
CA GLU A 11 4.26 12.10 16.08
C GLU A 11 3.14 11.32 15.37
N SER A 12 3.16 11.39 14.04
CA SER A 12 2.26 10.71 13.13
C SER A 12 2.40 9.19 13.29
N GLN A 13 1.83 8.61 14.36
CA GLN A 13 1.89 7.19 14.64
C GLN A 13 0.78 6.49 13.84
N ILE A 14 1.17 5.86 12.73
CA ILE A 14 0.34 4.85 12.06
C ILE A 14 -0.24 3.89 13.11
N ILE A 15 -1.53 3.58 13.01
CA ILE A 15 -2.27 2.90 14.08
C ILE A 15 -2.08 1.39 13.94
N PRO A 16 -1.51 0.67 14.93
CA PRO A 16 -1.38 -0.78 14.85
C PRO A 16 -2.74 -1.47 14.71
N THR A 17 -2.85 -2.44 13.80
CA THR A 17 -4.07 -3.28 13.70
C THR A 17 -3.89 -4.60 14.43
N ASN A 18 -5.01 -5.29 14.67
CA ASN A 18 -5.02 -6.63 15.27
C ASN A 18 -4.59 -7.76 14.30
N ALA A 19 -4.14 -7.42 13.08
CA ALA A 19 -3.81 -8.38 12.02
C ALA A 19 -2.39 -8.96 12.10
N GLY A 20 -1.70 -8.77 13.23
CA GLY A 20 -0.56 -9.59 13.66
C GLY A 20 0.75 -9.50 12.86
N LEU A 21 0.81 -8.81 11.73
CA LEU A 21 1.98 -8.86 10.82
C LEU A 21 2.25 -7.51 10.16
N ARG A 22 2.83 -6.56 10.92
CA ARG A 22 3.21 -5.21 10.43
C ARG A 22 2.14 -4.53 9.57
N THR A 23 0.89 -4.62 10.03
CA THR A 23 -0.25 -3.95 9.39
C THR A 23 -0.67 -2.77 10.26
N PHE A 24 -0.77 -1.61 9.65
CA PHE A 24 -1.05 -0.34 10.32
C PHE A 24 -2.09 0.45 9.51
N ALA A 25 -3.04 1.08 10.19
CA ALA A 25 -4.02 1.97 9.59
C ALA A 25 -3.51 3.41 9.56
N ALA A 26 -3.96 4.18 8.57
CA ALA A 26 -3.78 5.62 8.54
C ALA A 26 -4.60 6.28 9.67
N PRO A 27 -4.09 7.29 10.37
CA PRO A 27 -4.87 8.02 11.35
C PRO A 27 -5.97 8.84 10.66
N PRO A 28 -7.13 9.05 11.30
CA PRO A 28 -8.25 9.79 10.69
C PRO A 28 -7.89 11.18 10.17
N THR A 29 -6.94 11.86 10.82
CA THR A 29 -6.43 13.18 10.41
C THR A 29 -5.74 13.13 9.05
N ALA A 30 -4.99 12.07 8.75
CA ALA A 30 -4.32 11.91 7.46
C ALA A 30 -5.32 11.69 6.31
N LEU A 31 -6.48 11.11 6.62
CA LEU A 31 -7.55 10.81 5.67
C LEU A 31 -8.46 12.02 5.38
N GLN A 32 -8.26 13.15 6.06
CA GLN A 32 -8.99 14.38 5.76
C GLN A 32 -8.40 15.13 4.55
N GLU A 33 -7.16 14.80 4.18
CA GLU A 33 -6.46 15.41 3.06
C GLU A 33 -6.69 14.61 1.77
N ASN A 34 -6.65 15.29 0.62
CA ASN A 34 -6.75 14.60 -0.68
C ASN A 34 -5.57 13.64 -0.89
N ILE A 35 -4.36 14.01 -0.48
CA ILE A 35 -3.17 13.15 -0.58
C ILE A 35 -2.71 12.82 0.84
N VAL A 36 -2.66 11.53 1.15
CA VAL A 36 -2.17 11.03 2.42
C VAL A 36 -0.63 11.11 2.42
N PRO A 37 0.01 11.77 3.40
CA PRO A 37 1.47 11.78 3.52
C PRO A 37 2.05 10.36 3.58
N ASN A 38 3.24 10.14 2.99
CA ASN A 38 3.83 8.80 2.87
C ASN A 38 4.07 8.12 4.23
N ASP A 39 4.45 8.89 5.27
CA ASP A 39 4.66 8.41 6.64
C ASP A 39 3.35 8.06 7.36
N LEU A 40 2.21 8.45 6.78
CA LEU A 40 0.86 8.27 7.31
C LEU A 40 0.00 7.35 6.45
N PHE A 41 0.52 6.87 5.31
CA PHE A 41 -0.19 5.93 4.45
C PHE A 41 -0.31 4.57 5.15
N TYR A 42 -1.47 3.94 5.05
CA TYR A 42 -1.69 2.65 5.68
C TYR A 42 -0.73 1.58 5.12
N VAL A 43 -0.35 0.62 5.97
CA VAL A 43 0.57 -0.46 5.60
C VAL A 43 -0.14 -1.78 5.81
N ARG A 44 -0.08 -2.68 4.81
CA ARG A 44 -0.68 -4.01 4.89
C ARG A 44 0.28 -5.06 4.39
N ASN A 45 0.77 -5.90 5.31
CA ASN A 45 1.74 -6.95 5.01
C ASN A 45 1.16 -8.33 5.35
N HIS A 46 1.44 -9.33 4.52
CA HIS A 46 1.09 -10.74 4.78
C HIS A 46 2.21 -11.50 5.50
N TRP A 47 3.44 -10.99 5.45
CA TRP A 47 4.62 -11.62 6.04
C TRP A 47 5.19 -10.78 7.17
N LYS A 48 5.89 -11.44 8.09
CA LYS A 48 6.57 -10.78 9.23
C LYS A 48 7.71 -9.88 8.76
N ASP A 49 8.46 -10.37 7.78
CA ASP A 49 9.71 -9.79 7.35
C ASP A 49 9.52 -8.96 6.07
N CYS A 50 10.23 -7.84 5.99
CA CYS A 50 10.33 -7.07 4.75
C CYS A 50 11.64 -7.49 4.06
N PRO A 51 11.62 -7.80 2.76
CA PRO A 51 12.85 -8.09 2.06
C PRO A 51 13.74 -6.84 2.04
N GLU A 52 15.03 -7.04 2.32
CA GLU A 52 16.07 -6.06 1.98
C GLU A 52 16.44 -6.28 0.52
N ILE A 53 16.33 -5.22 -0.29
CA ILE A 53 16.55 -5.28 -1.74
C ILE A 53 17.77 -4.42 -2.06
N ASP A 54 18.78 -5.03 -2.67
CA ASP A 54 19.86 -4.32 -3.34
C ASP A 54 19.38 -3.88 -4.74
N VAL A 55 19.40 -2.57 -4.97
CA VAL A 55 18.87 -1.94 -6.18
C VAL A 55 19.74 -2.27 -7.40
N ASP A 56 21.04 -2.44 -7.22
CA ASP A 56 21.97 -2.66 -8.34
C ASP A 56 21.79 -4.06 -8.94
N THR A 57 21.45 -5.02 -8.08
CA THR A 57 21.22 -6.42 -8.46
C THR A 57 19.74 -6.75 -8.71
N TYR A 58 18.80 -5.87 -8.36
CA TYR A 58 17.37 -6.06 -8.59
C TYR A 58 17.05 -6.30 -10.07
N ARG A 59 16.20 -7.29 -10.35
CA ARG A 59 15.63 -7.53 -11.69
C ARG A 59 14.13 -7.83 -11.59
N LEU A 60 13.33 -7.11 -12.37
CA LEU A 60 11.95 -7.46 -12.65
C LEU A 60 11.91 -8.49 -13.78
N LYS A 61 11.53 -9.73 -13.45
CA LYS A 61 11.28 -10.76 -14.45
C LYS A 61 9.86 -10.63 -15.01
N VAL A 62 9.72 -10.61 -16.33
CA VAL A 62 8.44 -10.72 -17.04
C VAL A 62 8.49 -11.98 -17.90
N ASP A 63 7.67 -12.98 -17.56
CA ASP A 63 7.67 -14.29 -18.21
C ASP A 63 6.26 -14.86 -18.41
N GLY A 64 6.15 -16.14 -18.77
CA GLY A 64 4.87 -16.83 -19.00
C GLY A 64 4.40 -16.77 -20.45
N GLN A 65 3.17 -16.30 -20.68
CA GLN A 65 2.54 -16.24 -22.01
C GLN A 65 2.99 -15.00 -22.79
N VAL A 66 4.30 -14.87 -22.95
CA VAL A 66 4.96 -13.81 -23.69
C VAL A 66 5.87 -14.40 -24.76
N GLN A 67 6.10 -13.64 -25.83
CA GLN A 67 6.98 -13.99 -26.93
C GLN A 67 8.44 -13.96 -26.47
N ARG A 68 8.81 -13.00 -25.61
CA ARG A 68 10.14 -12.89 -25.01
C ARG A 68 10.05 -12.67 -23.51
N GLU A 69 10.78 -13.46 -22.75
CA GLU A 69 10.99 -13.18 -21.34
C GLU A 69 11.88 -11.93 -21.20
N LEU A 70 11.56 -11.06 -20.24
CA LEU A 70 12.34 -9.88 -19.91
C LEU A 70 12.95 -10.02 -18.51
N SER A 71 14.12 -9.42 -18.33
CA SER A 71 14.78 -9.25 -17.03
C SER A 71 15.25 -7.80 -16.95
N LEU A 72 14.43 -6.92 -16.37
CA LEU A 72 14.62 -5.47 -16.39
C LEU A 72 15.26 -5.00 -15.09
N SER A 73 16.32 -4.20 -15.16
CA SER A 73 16.84 -3.47 -14.00
C SER A 73 15.91 -2.32 -13.59
N LEU A 74 16.16 -1.72 -12.42
CA LEU A 74 15.41 -0.52 -12.02
C LEU A 74 15.67 0.66 -12.98
N ASP A 75 16.88 0.77 -13.52
CA ASP A 75 17.23 1.83 -14.46
C ASP A 75 16.58 1.63 -15.83
N ASP A 76 16.45 0.38 -16.30
CA ASP A 76 15.66 0.07 -17.50
C ASP A 76 14.21 0.55 -17.33
N LEU A 77 13.60 0.28 -16.17
CA LEU A 77 12.24 0.72 -15.86
C LEU A 77 12.14 2.25 -15.80
N LYS A 78 13.09 2.93 -15.16
CA LYS A 78 13.12 4.40 -15.12
C LYS A 78 13.30 5.04 -16.50
N GLY A 79 13.97 4.35 -17.43
CA GLY A 79 14.16 4.79 -18.81
C GLY A 79 12.90 4.69 -19.69
N LEU A 80 11.88 3.92 -19.27
CA LEU A 80 10.61 3.80 -19.99
C LEU A 80 9.69 5.02 -19.75
N PRO A 81 8.73 5.28 -20.66
CA PRO A 81 7.78 6.39 -20.51
C PRO A 81 7.03 6.37 -19.17
N GLN A 82 7.21 7.44 -18.39
CA GLN A 82 6.60 7.56 -17.07
C GLN A 82 5.14 8.05 -17.18
N LYS A 83 4.26 7.48 -16.36
CA LYS A 83 2.88 7.91 -16.18
C LYS A 83 2.64 8.24 -14.70
N ARG A 84 1.75 9.21 -14.44
CA ARG A 84 1.39 9.65 -13.09
C ARG A 84 -0.13 9.63 -12.92
N PHE A 85 -0.62 9.06 -11.83
CA PHE A 85 -2.05 8.97 -11.54
C PHE A 85 -2.31 9.16 -10.05
N GLN A 86 -3.35 9.92 -9.73
CA GLN A 86 -3.89 9.97 -8.37
C GLN A 86 -4.88 8.82 -8.19
N VAL A 87 -4.58 7.90 -7.27
CA VAL A 87 -5.38 6.69 -7.04
C VAL A 87 -5.49 6.38 -5.55
N THR A 88 -6.72 6.10 -5.11
CA THR A 88 -7.01 5.56 -3.80
C THR A 88 -6.77 4.06 -3.78
N PHE A 89 -5.92 3.59 -2.87
CA PHE A 89 -5.86 2.19 -2.50
C PHE A 89 -6.68 1.96 -1.24
N GLU A 90 -7.55 0.97 -1.31
CA GLU A 90 -8.37 0.52 -0.20
C GLU A 90 -8.15 -0.99 -0.03
N CYS A 91 -7.79 -1.40 1.18
CA CYS A 91 -7.69 -2.82 1.48
C CYS A 91 -9.09 -3.42 1.54
N CYS A 92 -9.29 -4.63 0.99
CA CYS A 92 -10.57 -5.33 1.09
C CYS A 92 -11.06 -5.51 2.54
N GLY A 93 -10.14 -5.52 3.51
CA GLY A 93 -10.41 -5.57 4.95
C GLY A 93 -10.93 -4.26 5.55
N ASN A 94 -11.02 -3.18 4.77
CA ASN A 94 -11.49 -1.89 5.25
C ASN A 94 -12.99 -2.03 5.52
N SER A 95 -13.34 -2.20 6.79
CA SER A 95 -14.71 -2.45 7.18
C SER A 95 -15.39 -1.15 7.58
N PRO A 96 -16.51 -0.77 6.95
CA PRO A 96 -17.39 0.26 7.48
C PRO A 96 -18.29 -0.27 8.61
N VAL A 97 -18.20 -1.57 8.93
CA VAL A 97 -19.21 -2.30 9.71
C VAL A 97 -19.02 -1.99 11.20
N PRO A 98 -19.98 -1.28 11.84
CA PRO A 98 -19.96 -1.08 13.28
C PRO A 98 -19.98 -2.43 13.99
N GLU A 99 -19.34 -2.52 15.15
CA GLU A 99 -19.18 -3.74 15.95
C GLU A 99 -20.48 -4.52 16.21
N TYR A 100 -21.65 -3.86 16.09
CA TYR A 100 -22.97 -4.49 16.21
C TYR A 100 -23.31 -5.49 15.08
N TYR A 101 -22.84 -5.26 13.84
CA TYR A 101 -23.19 -6.09 12.68
C TYR A 101 -22.27 -7.30 12.47
N THR A 102 -21.13 -7.38 13.16
CA THR A 102 -20.19 -8.50 13.04
C THR A 102 -20.71 -9.79 13.67
N LYS A 103 -21.54 -9.69 14.72
CA LYS A 103 -22.17 -10.86 15.39
C LYS A 103 -23.16 -11.62 14.50
N SER A 104 -23.81 -10.96 13.54
CA SER A 104 -24.88 -11.57 12.73
C SER A 104 -24.41 -12.18 11.41
N LEU A 105 -23.23 -11.81 10.91
CA LEU A 105 -22.81 -12.17 9.55
C LEU A 105 -21.84 -13.36 9.47
N ARG A 106 -21.39 -13.95 10.59
CA ARG A 106 -20.47 -15.11 10.64
C ARG A 106 -19.39 -15.05 9.56
N ILE A 107 -18.79 -13.87 9.36
CA ILE A 107 -17.76 -13.66 8.34
C ILE A 107 -16.45 -14.18 8.92
N SER A 108 -16.33 -15.50 9.01
CA SER A 108 -15.11 -16.19 9.40
C SER A 108 -14.05 -15.96 8.32
N SER A 109 -13.25 -14.93 8.48
CA SER A 109 -11.97 -14.79 7.76
C SER A 109 -11.09 -13.78 8.49
N VAL A 110 -9.80 -13.79 8.17
CA VAL A 110 -8.74 -12.84 8.58
C VAL A 110 -9.20 -11.37 8.67
N MET A 111 -10.30 -11.01 8.02
CA MET A 111 -11.00 -9.73 8.08
C MET A 111 -11.50 -9.33 9.48
N GLU A 112 -11.91 -10.25 10.36
CA GLU A 112 -12.22 -9.93 11.78
C GLU A 112 -10.97 -9.48 12.56
N GLN A 113 -9.77 -9.88 12.08
CA GLN A 113 -8.50 -9.47 12.65
C GLN A 113 -8.02 -8.11 12.16
N ILE A 114 -8.75 -7.46 11.25
CA ILE A 114 -8.52 -6.06 10.88
C ILE A 114 -9.78 -5.29 11.30
N LYS A 115 -9.94 -5.06 12.62
CA LYS A 115 -10.97 -4.16 13.17
C LYS A 115 -10.63 -2.68 12.90
N GLY A 116 -9.89 -2.41 11.83
CA GLY A 116 -9.29 -1.12 11.53
C GLY A 116 -10.13 -0.35 10.52
N HIS A 117 -10.66 0.79 10.94
CA HIS A 117 -11.00 1.87 10.02
C HIS A 117 -9.67 2.49 9.55
N GLY A 118 -9.60 2.95 8.30
CA GLY A 118 -8.43 3.69 7.79
C GLY A 118 -7.32 2.84 7.19
N ILE A 119 -7.60 1.61 6.77
CA ILE A 119 -6.70 0.85 5.87
C ILE A 119 -6.97 1.20 4.40
N MET A 120 -6.96 2.50 4.16
CA MET A 120 -7.13 3.14 2.86
C MET A 120 -6.26 4.38 2.79
N GLY A 121 -5.97 4.85 1.59
CA GLY A 121 -5.26 6.11 1.39
C GLY A 121 -5.24 6.48 -0.08
N ASN A 122 -5.28 7.78 -0.35
CA ASN A 122 -5.14 8.33 -1.69
C ASN A 122 -3.77 8.97 -1.85
N ALA A 123 -3.10 8.68 -2.96
CA ALA A 123 -1.77 9.17 -3.25
C ALA A 123 -1.58 9.40 -4.76
N GLU A 124 -0.55 10.16 -5.11
CA GLU A 124 -0.09 10.28 -6.48
C GLU A 124 1.01 9.24 -6.75
N TRP A 125 0.74 8.35 -7.70
CA TRP A 125 1.62 7.25 -8.08
C TRP A 125 2.34 7.58 -9.38
N ALA A 126 3.64 7.32 -9.44
CA ALA A 126 4.45 7.47 -10.64
C ALA A 126 5.12 6.15 -11.00
N GLY A 127 5.18 5.83 -12.28
CA GLY A 127 5.88 4.65 -12.76
C GLY A 127 5.64 4.37 -14.24
N VAL A 128 5.96 3.14 -14.65
CA VAL A 128 5.76 2.66 -16.02
C VAL A 128 4.42 1.95 -16.14
N SER A 129 3.76 2.07 -17.29
CA SER A 129 2.56 1.31 -17.56
C SER A 129 2.87 -0.19 -17.71
N LEU A 130 2.12 -1.03 -17.00
CA LEU A 130 2.21 -2.48 -17.20
C LEU A 130 1.90 -2.88 -18.65
N ARG A 131 0.97 -2.18 -19.31
CA ARG A 131 0.69 -2.38 -20.74
C ARG A 131 1.96 -2.22 -21.58
N ASP A 132 2.64 -1.10 -21.43
CA ASP A 132 3.85 -0.78 -22.21
C ASP A 132 4.95 -1.84 -21.95
N VAL A 133 5.10 -2.31 -20.71
CA VAL A 133 6.03 -3.41 -20.37
C VAL A 133 5.63 -4.74 -21.02
N LEU A 134 4.33 -5.07 -21.02
CA LEU A 134 3.82 -6.30 -21.65
C LEU A 134 3.88 -6.26 -23.18
N GLU A 135 3.74 -5.08 -23.78
CA GLU A 135 3.95 -4.88 -25.22
C GLU A 135 5.43 -5.11 -25.59
N LEU A 136 6.39 -4.66 -24.76
CA LEU A 136 7.81 -4.99 -24.94
C LEU A 136 8.09 -6.49 -24.83
N ALA A 137 7.37 -7.21 -23.97
CA ALA A 137 7.48 -8.67 -23.83
C ALA A 137 6.73 -9.44 -24.94
N GLY A 138 5.77 -8.79 -25.60
CA GLY A 138 4.90 -9.37 -26.62
C GLY A 138 3.98 -10.44 -26.06
N VAL A 139 2.84 -10.07 -25.49
CA VAL A 139 1.84 -11.04 -25.00
C VAL A 139 1.40 -11.97 -26.15
N LYS A 140 1.30 -13.27 -25.87
CA LYS A 140 0.80 -14.28 -26.81
C LYS A 140 -0.75 -14.26 -26.82
N ASP A 141 -1.32 -14.53 -28.00
CA ASP A 141 -2.77 -14.72 -28.17
C ASP A 141 -3.29 -15.97 -27.45
#